data_AF-A0A6B3F0R3-F1
#
_entry.id   AF-A0A6B3F0R3-F1
#
_cell.length_a   1.000
_cell.length_b   1.000
_cell.length_c   1.000
_cell.angle_alpha   90.00
_cell.angle_beta   90.00
_cell.angle_gamma   90.00
#
_symmetry.space_group_name_H-M   'P 1'
#
loop_
_entity.id
_entity.type
_entity.pdbx_description
1 polymer ?
#
loop_
_entity_poly.entity_id
_entity_poly.type
_entity_poly.pdbx_seq_one_letter_code
_entity_poly.pdbx_strand_id
1 'polypeptide(L)'
;SPTWGVYAGFELYENQALRPGSEEYLDSEKYQLKPRDWEGAERAGRSLAPLITKLNRLRRLHPALQQLRRVHFHHADQDQVIAYSKRAGNDVVLVVANLDPHHTQ
;
A
#
# COMPACT_ATOMS: atom_id res chain seq x y z
N SER A 1 -5.52 -2.01 -8.90
CA SER A 1 -6.93 -2.41 -8.68
C SER A 1 -7.84 -1.19 -8.49
N PRO A 2 -9.09 -1.18 -9.02
CA PRO A 2 -10.06 -0.12 -8.74
C PRO A 2 -10.60 -0.14 -7.31
N THR A 3 -10.59 -1.31 -6.64
CA THR A 3 -10.99 -1.46 -5.22
C THR A 3 -9.83 -2.07 -4.42
N TRP A 4 -9.62 -1.59 -3.21
CA TRP A 4 -8.59 -2.06 -2.28
C TRP A 4 -9.05 -1.81 -0.84
N GLY A 5 -8.43 -2.49 0.13
CA GLY A 5 -8.74 -2.36 1.55
C GLY A 5 -7.49 -2.50 2.40
N VAL A 6 -7.58 -2.01 3.64
CA VAL A 6 -6.52 -2.06 4.65
C VAL A 6 -7.17 -2.51 5.96
N TYR A 7 -6.46 -3.34 6.73
CA TYR A 7 -6.88 -3.73 8.08
C TYR A 7 -6.15 -2.87 9.12
N ALA A 8 -6.86 -2.47 10.17
CA ALA A 8 -6.36 -1.55 11.18
C ALA A 8 -5.08 -2.10 11.85
N GLY A 9 -4.05 -1.26 11.90
CA GLY A 9 -2.73 -1.63 12.43
C GLY A 9 -1.67 -1.74 11.33
N PHE A 10 -2.08 -1.89 10.06
CA PHE A 10 -1.17 -1.80 8.92
C PHE A 10 -0.48 -0.44 8.87
N GLU A 11 -1.19 0.63 9.22
CA GLU A 11 -0.67 1.99 9.26
C GLU A 11 0.45 2.16 10.28
N LEU A 12 0.50 1.30 11.28
CA LEU A 12 1.46 1.30 12.37
C LEU A 12 2.62 0.31 12.15
N TYR A 13 2.71 -0.28 10.96
CA TYR A 13 3.73 -1.27 10.59
C TYR A 13 3.66 -2.56 11.45
N GLU A 14 2.48 -2.95 11.95
CA GLU A 14 2.33 -4.23 12.64
C GLU A 14 2.68 -5.38 11.68
N ASN A 15 3.70 -6.17 12.01
CA ASN A 15 4.21 -7.25 11.14
C ASN A 15 4.71 -8.50 11.89
N GLN A 16 4.52 -8.58 13.21
CA GLN A 16 5.00 -9.71 14.00
C GLN A 16 4.08 -10.92 13.83
N ALA A 17 4.64 -12.03 13.37
CA ALA A 17 3.94 -13.31 13.23
C ALA A 17 3.88 -14.07 14.55
N LEU A 18 2.83 -14.88 14.75
CA LEU A 18 2.64 -15.75 15.92
C LEU A 18 3.82 -16.71 16.14
N ARG A 19 4.42 -17.18 15.05
CA ARG A 19 5.61 -18.05 15.03
C ARG A 19 6.26 -17.97 13.65
N PRO A 20 7.54 -18.38 13.49
CA PRO A 20 8.19 -18.40 12.18
C PRO A 20 7.37 -19.18 11.13
N GLY A 21 7.17 -18.56 9.96
CA GLY A 21 6.38 -19.12 8.85
C GLY A 21 4.86 -19.02 8.99
N SER A 22 4.34 -18.43 10.07
CA SER A 22 2.90 -18.18 10.25
C SER A 22 2.50 -16.85 9.61
N GLU A 23 1.32 -16.81 8.98
CA GLU A 23 0.68 -15.57 8.51
C GLU A 23 -0.25 -14.94 9.54
N GLU A 24 -0.52 -15.64 10.66
CA GLU A 24 -1.28 -15.10 11.79
C GLU A 24 -0.43 -14.11 12.61
N TYR A 25 -1.04 -12.99 13.00
CA TYR A 25 -0.42 -12.01 13.88
C TYR A 25 -0.17 -12.56 15.29
N LEU A 26 0.96 -12.17 15.88
CA LEU A 26 1.18 -12.27 17.32
C LEU A 26 0.17 -11.36 18.05
N ASP A 27 -0.39 -11.86 19.16
CA ASP A 27 -1.38 -11.12 19.98
C ASP A 27 -2.55 -10.58 19.14
N SER A 28 -3.17 -11.48 18.37
CA SER A 28 -4.19 -11.16 17.37
C SER A 28 -5.45 -10.56 17.99
N GLU A 29 -5.89 -9.43 17.45
CA GLU A 29 -7.13 -8.74 17.84
C GLU A 29 -8.39 -9.64 17.71
N LYS A 30 -8.31 -10.73 16.93
CA LYS A 30 -9.37 -11.75 16.89
C LYS A 30 -9.68 -12.38 18.25
N TYR A 31 -8.71 -12.41 19.16
CA TYR A 31 -8.79 -13.11 20.45
C TYR A 31 -8.59 -12.19 21.66
N GLN A 32 -8.28 -10.91 21.44
CA GLN A 32 -8.04 -9.94 22.50
C GLN A 32 -8.35 -8.51 22.04
N LEU A 33 -8.65 -7.62 22.98
CA LEU A 33 -8.70 -6.19 22.68
C LEU A 33 -7.30 -5.67 22.38
N LYS A 34 -7.17 -4.87 21.32
CA LYS A 34 -5.90 -4.30 20.88
C LYS A 34 -5.99 -2.77 20.73
N PRO A 35 -6.01 -2.01 21.84
CA PRO A 35 -5.97 -0.55 21.79
C PRO A 35 -4.64 -0.08 21.18
N ARG A 36 -4.70 0.99 20.38
CA ARG A 36 -3.56 1.56 19.65
C ARG A 36 -3.50 3.07 19.88
N ASP A 37 -2.31 3.62 20.10
CA ASP A 37 -2.08 5.07 20.20
C ASP A 37 -1.83 5.68 18.82
N TRP A 38 -2.92 5.95 18.10
CA TRP A 38 -2.88 6.46 16.73
C TRP A 38 -2.23 7.84 16.64
N GLU A 39 -2.64 8.76 17.52
CA GLU A 39 -2.12 10.13 17.52
C GLU A 39 -0.65 10.18 17.91
N GLY A 40 -0.22 9.36 18.88
CA GLY A 40 1.18 9.25 19.24
C GLY A 40 2.04 8.72 18.10
N ALA A 41 1.55 7.75 17.34
CA ALA A 41 2.24 7.23 16.16
C ALA A 41 2.38 8.31 15.05
N GLU A 42 1.32 9.06 14.77
CA GLU A 42 1.36 10.15 13.80
C GLU A 42 2.29 11.29 14.22
N ARG A 43 2.21 11.75 15.48
CA ARG A 43 3.13 12.78 16.01
C ARG A 43 4.59 12.35 15.95
N ALA A 44 4.87 11.06 16.13
CA ALA A 44 6.21 10.49 16.05
C ALA A 44 6.68 10.22 14.61
N GLY A 45 5.87 10.49 13.59
CA GLY A 45 6.20 10.17 12.20
C GLY A 45 6.25 8.65 11.91
N ARG A 46 5.68 7.82 12.78
CA ARG A 46 5.67 6.35 12.67
C ARG A 46 4.30 5.84 12.20
N SER A 47 3.73 6.48 11.19
CA SER A 47 2.43 6.10 10.62
C SER A 47 2.44 6.22 9.09
N LEU A 48 1.86 5.23 8.40
CA LEU A 48 1.57 5.28 6.97
C LEU A 48 0.28 6.04 6.64
N ALA A 49 -0.50 6.47 7.64
CA ALA A 49 -1.77 7.16 7.40
C ALA A 49 -1.64 8.36 6.43
N PRO A 50 -0.58 9.20 6.48
CA PRO A 50 -0.39 10.28 5.50
C PRO A 50 -0.19 9.76 4.07
N LEU A 51 0.57 8.67 3.88
CA LEU A 51 0.79 8.06 2.57
C LEU A 51 -0.52 7.48 2.02
N ILE A 52 -1.24 6.70 2.83
CA ILE A 52 -2.54 6.11 2.46
C ILE A 52 -3.55 7.20 2.11
N THR A 53 -3.56 8.30 2.87
CA THR A 53 -4.38 9.49 2.58
C THR A 53 -4.05 10.07 1.22
N LYS A 54 -2.75 10.25 0.92
CA LYS A 54 -2.29 10.75 -0.39
C LYS A 54 -2.68 9.82 -1.54
N LEU A 55 -2.50 8.50 -1.36
CA LEU A 55 -2.90 7.49 -2.35
C LEU A 55 -4.41 7.53 -2.62
N ASN A 56 -5.23 7.60 -1.57
CA ASN A 56 -6.68 7.71 -1.70
C ASN A 56 -7.11 9.01 -2.38
N ARG A 57 -6.43 10.13 -2.10
CA ARG A 57 -6.66 11.39 -2.81
C ARG A 57 -6.36 11.25 -4.30
N LEU A 58 -5.21 10.69 -4.68
CA LEU A 58 -4.86 10.47 -6.09
C LEU A 58 -5.86 9.55 -6.79
N ARG A 59 -6.31 8.47 -6.13
CA ARG A 59 -7.33 7.55 -6.67
C ARG A 59 -8.67 8.25 -6.96
N ARG A 60 -9.07 9.22 -6.12
CA ARG A 60 -10.29 10.02 -6.36
C ARG A 60 -10.12 11.01 -7.50
N LEU A 61 -8.93 11.58 -7.66
CA LEU A 61 -8.61 12.58 -8.69
C LEU A 61 -8.46 11.97 -10.10
N HIS A 62 -8.01 10.72 -10.20
CA HIS A 62 -7.67 10.09 -11.49
C HIS A 62 -8.63 8.93 -11.84
N PRO A 63 -9.60 9.13 -12.76
CA PRO A 63 -10.48 8.07 -13.26
C PRO A 63 -9.73 6.85 -13.83
N ALA A 64 -8.51 7.02 -14.34
CA ALA A 64 -7.65 5.91 -14.77
C ALA A 64 -7.41 4.88 -13.65
N LEU A 65 -7.39 5.32 -12.38
CA LEU A 65 -7.18 4.43 -11.23
C LEU A 65 -8.46 3.69 -10.80
N GLN A 66 -9.64 4.13 -11.26
CA GLN A 66 -10.96 3.63 -10.85
C GLN A 66 -11.51 2.51 -11.76
N GLN A 67 -10.76 2.13 -12.80
CA GLN A 67 -11.12 1.05 -13.74
C GLN A 67 -10.18 -0.17 -13.61
N LEU A 68 -10.61 -1.34 -14.09
CA LEU A 68 -9.82 -2.58 -14.04
C LEU A 68 -9.08 -2.89 -15.36
N ARG A 69 -9.77 -2.81 -16.51
CA ARG A 69 -9.34 -3.47 -17.76
C ARG A 69 -8.21 -2.77 -18.53
N ARG A 70 -8.03 -1.45 -18.34
CA ARG A 70 -7.05 -0.65 -19.10
C ARG A 70 -5.78 -0.47 -18.29
N VAL A 71 -5.01 -1.56 -18.16
CA VAL A 71 -3.66 -1.57 -17.61
C VAL A 71 -2.69 -2.06 -18.67
N HIS A 72 -1.54 -1.40 -18.80
CA HIS A 72 -0.47 -1.81 -19.69
C HIS A 72 0.85 -1.83 -18.92
N PHE A 73 1.55 -2.95 -18.96
CA PHE A 73 2.86 -3.11 -18.35
C PHE A 73 3.94 -2.69 -19.34
N HIS A 74 4.90 -1.90 -18.86
CA HIS A 74 6.04 -1.45 -19.63
C HIS A 74 7.25 -2.29 -19.26
N HIS A 75 8.16 -2.48 -20.22
CA HIS A 75 9.44 -3.10 -19.92
C HIS A 75 10.25 -2.20 -18.99
N ALA A 76 10.86 -2.80 -17.96
CA ALA A 76 11.92 -2.23 -17.14
C ALA A 76 13.13 -3.16 -17.26
N ASP A 77 14.32 -2.58 -17.28
CA ASP A 77 15.61 -3.26 -17.42
C ASP A 77 16.15 -3.81 -16.10
N GLN A 78 15.41 -3.67 -15.00
CA GLN A 78 15.73 -4.17 -13.67
C GLN A 78 14.59 -5.07 -13.15
N ASP A 79 14.93 -6.28 -12.71
CA ASP A 79 13.98 -7.30 -12.26
C ASP A 79 13.20 -6.86 -11.00
N GLN A 80 13.81 -6.03 -10.16
CA GLN A 80 13.18 -5.45 -8.97
C GLN A 80 12.34 -4.21 -9.26
N VAL A 81 12.23 -3.75 -10.51
CA VAL A 81 11.46 -2.57 -10.88
C VAL A 81 10.27 -2.96 -11.75
N ILE A 82 9.07 -2.55 -11.34
CA ILE A 82 7.85 -2.71 -12.13
C ILE A 82 7.33 -1.37 -12.63
N ALA A 83 7.00 -1.28 -13.91
CA ALA A 83 6.39 -0.12 -14.53
C ALA A 83 5.06 -0.47 -15.20
N TYR A 84 4.00 0.27 -14.91
CA TYR A 84 2.70 0.10 -15.57
C TYR A 84 1.94 1.40 -15.69
N SER A 85 1.09 1.50 -16.70
CA SER A 85 0.20 2.64 -16.89
C SER A 85 -1.26 2.25 -16.91
N LYS A 86 -2.13 3.20 -16.53
CA LYS A 86 -3.58 3.08 -16.62
C LYS A 86 -4.14 4.32 -17.30
N ARG A 87 -5.21 4.16 -18.09
CA ARG A 87 -5.82 5.26 -18.86
C ARG A 87 -7.35 5.25 -18.82
N ALA A 88 -7.94 6.44 -18.73
CA ALA A 88 -9.37 6.71 -18.93
C ALA A 88 -9.56 8.02 -19.70
N GLY A 89 -9.90 7.93 -21.00
CA GLY A 89 -10.00 9.13 -21.85
C GLY A 89 -8.63 9.81 -21.99
N ASN A 90 -8.53 11.07 -21.55
CA ASN A 90 -7.28 11.83 -21.53
C ASN A 90 -6.53 11.73 -20.20
N ASP A 91 -7.11 11.10 -19.17
CA ASP A 91 -6.45 10.85 -17.89
C ASP A 91 -5.53 9.62 -18.02
N VAL A 92 -4.25 9.81 -17.74
CA VAL A 92 -3.21 8.77 -17.79
C VAL A 92 -2.39 8.82 -16.51
N VAL A 93 -2.24 7.68 -15.86
CA VAL A 93 -1.36 7.51 -14.70
C VAL A 93 -0.31 6.47 -15.04
N LEU A 94 0.96 6.83 -14.89
CA LEU A 94 2.11 5.93 -14.95
C LEU A 94 2.60 5.68 -13.51
N VAL A 95 2.84 4.42 -13.17
CA VAL A 95 3.39 3.99 -11.89
C VAL A 95 4.68 3.24 -12.16
N VAL A 96 5.72 3.60 -11.41
CA VAL A 96 6.99 2.87 -11.33
C VAL A 96 7.22 2.55 -9.86
N ALA A 97 7.46 1.29 -9.53
CA ALA A 97 7.66 0.83 -8.16
C ALA A 97 8.87 -0.09 -8.06
N ASN A 98 9.67 0.13 -7.02
CA ASN A 98 10.73 -0.78 -6.60
C ASN A 98 10.13 -1.86 -5.69
N LEU A 99 10.41 -3.11 -6.00
CA LEU A 99 9.97 -4.30 -5.27
C LEU A 99 10.93 -4.70 -4.15
N ASP A 100 12.17 -4.19 -4.17
CA ASP A 100 13.14 -4.36 -3.09
C ASP A 100 12.96 -3.25 -2.03
N PRO A 101 12.54 -3.58 -0.79
CA PRO A 101 12.34 -2.59 0.27
C PRO A 101 13.64 -2.13 0.96
N HIS A 102 14.79 -2.73 0.63
CA HIS A 102 16.07 -2.53 1.33
C HIS A 102 17.10 -1.77 0.50
N HIS A 103 17.08 -1.92 -0.83
CA HIS A 103 18.11 -1.35 -1.69
C HIS A 103 17.54 -0.41 -2.74
N THR A 104 18.29 0.66 -3.02
CA THR A 104 18.09 1.47 -4.23
C THR A 104 18.35 0.62 -5.46
N GLN A 105 17.50 0.80 -6.47
CA GLN A 105 17.62 0.20 -7.79
C GLN A 105 18.01 1.27 -8.82
#